data_AF-A0A3N6PDI0-F1
#
_entry.id   AF-A0A3N6PDI0-F1
#
_cell.length_a   1.000
_cell.length_b   1.000
_cell.length_c   1.000
_cell.angle_alpha   90.00
_cell.angle_beta   90.00
_cell.angle_gamma   90.00
#
_symmetry.space_group_name_H-M   'P 1'
#
loop_
_entity.id
_entity.type
_entity.pdbx_description
1 polymer ?
#
loop_
_entity_poly.entity_id
_entity_poly.type
_entity_poly.pdbx_seq_one_letter_code
_entity_poly.pdbx_strand_id
1 'polypeptide(L)'
;MMKRKIQGSKVSYNQAKFPKVAKTAQKSYYPRSKKTLQISRITSVPKSRHQRKLSKSQKFSLKSLPWKKWIVEWAGVSLLFGGSGFMAMGAWISVKLISDPNAIVWFNQSLPQWTQFYISGNKSLQTLEQIKGSIKEGGFSTGETFSLPSTTADSGLDVLVPVMKQIDSRASLPCETPCRELVELRVYQSVLSVNQREGSKPYFRLVNTLPLQGPAESFVISSTIESTSAPQGSNQPLPVTTVRRFQGKVPTAGVWFTVSGQRLQNNKTIPYGQIVNYNPKKNYLSSMLEWKSAAGQAPIWQEMTGGGDPELVVEQTVGLDPDFDIYWIQPRKFILNPIELEKISLDEIPIADSYYKDTLRLARNGLWSGAFALIQPLRKNLMDESQWPEKAQAQFDLIKFHAKITEAQAIASWASPSQKVLAGLIDGRWQESLNVFENNLSSTYEIGKLLQNDTGRLRNRVDAALRVNQAETNAIAWGALIVASQKGRRRATSWLNRQPQTSKEAKEKIGKLLDQLDAAFAKKETIQQQRIQRGGLL
;
A
#
# COMPACT_ATOMS: atom_id res chain seq x y z
N MET A 1 -6.76 -49.24 24.69
CA MET A 1 -6.49 -48.42 23.49
C MET A 1 -7.44 -47.23 23.45
N MET A 2 -6.94 -45.99 23.48
CA MET A 2 -7.76 -44.79 23.23
C MET A 2 -6.95 -43.77 22.41
N LYS A 3 -7.42 -43.46 21.19
CA LYS A 3 -6.83 -42.42 20.34
C LYS A 3 -7.46 -41.06 20.70
N ARG A 4 -6.71 -40.15 21.32
CA ARG A 4 -7.10 -38.73 21.41
C ARG A 4 -6.78 -38.04 20.08
N LYS A 5 -7.80 -37.45 19.43
CA LYS A 5 -7.61 -36.52 18.31
C LYS A 5 -7.05 -35.20 18.85
N ILE A 6 -5.99 -34.68 18.22
CA ILE A 6 -5.53 -33.30 18.42
C ILE A 6 -6.32 -32.43 17.44
N GLN A 7 -7.06 -31.45 17.96
CA GLN A 7 -7.86 -30.53 17.16
C GLN A 7 -7.19 -29.16 17.19
N GLY A 8 -6.70 -28.70 16.04
CA GLY A 8 -5.97 -27.44 15.92
C GLY A 8 -6.86 -26.23 16.20
N SER A 9 -6.49 -25.41 17.19
CA SER A 9 -7.18 -24.18 17.54
C SER A 9 -6.90 -23.06 16.53
N LYS A 10 -7.88 -22.78 15.67
CA LYS A 10 -7.92 -21.49 14.95
C LYS A 10 -8.26 -20.38 15.95
N VAL A 11 -7.36 -19.41 16.12
CA VAL A 11 -7.64 -18.19 16.88
C VAL A 11 -8.58 -17.32 16.05
N SER A 12 -9.84 -17.26 16.46
CA SER A 12 -10.85 -16.38 15.86
C SER A 12 -10.88 -15.06 16.62
N TYR A 13 -10.52 -13.95 15.97
CA TYR A 13 -10.62 -12.62 16.56
C TYR A 13 -12.10 -12.21 16.67
N ASN A 14 -12.66 -12.32 17.87
CA ASN A 14 -14.04 -11.91 18.12
C ASN A 14 -14.18 -10.38 18.06
N GLN A 15 -15.08 -9.92 17.20
CA GLN A 15 -15.45 -8.51 17.08
C GLN A 15 -16.12 -8.01 18.37
N ALA A 16 -15.48 -7.07 19.06
CA ALA A 16 -16.10 -6.36 20.18
C ALA A 16 -17.19 -5.40 19.65
N LYS A 17 -18.45 -5.60 20.10
CA LYS A 17 -19.58 -4.71 19.76
C LYS A 17 -19.44 -3.38 20.51
N PHE A 18 -19.41 -2.27 19.77
CA PHE A 18 -19.56 -0.94 20.37
C PHE A 18 -21.01 -0.70 20.83
N PRO A 19 -21.24 -0.10 22.02
CA PRO A 19 -22.58 0.28 22.45
C PRO A 19 -23.11 1.47 21.64
N LYS A 20 -24.41 1.43 21.30
CA LYS A 20 -25.10 2.54 20.64
C LYS A 20 -25.31 3.70 21.62
N VAL A 21 -24.80 4.88 21.30
CA VAL A 21 -25.19 6.14 21.98
C VAL A 21 -26.26 6.84 21.13
N ALA A 22 -27.29 7.36 21.81
CA ALA A 22 -28.46 7.94 21.15
C ALA A 22 -28.16 9.28 20.46
N LYS A 23 -28.87 9.56 19.36
CA LYS A 23 -28.84 10.84 18.67
C LYS A 23 -29.76 11.83 19.39
N THR A 24 -29.24 13.00 19.76
CA THR A 24 -30.05 14.20 20.02
C THR A 24 -29.71 15.24 18.96
N ALA A 25 -30.72 15.74 18.27
CA ALA A 25 -30.53 16.68 17.16
C ALA A 25 -30.49 18.13 17.67
N GLN A 26 -29.53 18.92 17.19
CA GLN A 26 -29.60 20.38 17.22
C GLN A 26 -29.21 20.96 15.86
N LYS A 27 -30.02 21.92 15.38
CA LYS A 27 -29.79 22.69 14.15
C LYS A 27 -29.15 24.03 14.51
N SER A 28 -28.15 24.44 13.74
CA SER A 28 -27.67 25.83 13.62
C SER A 28 -27.08 25.98 12.21
N TYR A 29 -27.77 26.61 11.26
CA TYR A 29 -27.93 28.06 11.07
C TYR A 29 -26.62 28.78 10.72
N TYR A 30 -26.31 28.84 9.43
CA TYR A 30 -25.22 29.67 8.87
C TYR A 30 -25.67 31.13 8.71
N PRO A 31 -24.80 32.10 9.03
CA PRO A 31 -24.78 33.39 8.36
C PRO A 31 -23.62 33.48 7.34
N ARG A 32 -23.99 33.92 6.15
CA ARG A 32 -23.15 34.17 4.96
C ARG A 32 -22.52 35.56 5.10
N SER A 33 -21.19 35.68 5.06
CA SER A 33 -20.54 36.99 4.85
C SER A 33 -19.57 36.95 3.66
N LYS A 34 -19.71 37.94 2.77
CA LYS A 34 -18.74 38.26 1.72
C LYS A 34 -17.88 39.39 2.26
N LYS A 35 -16.57 39.41 1.99
CA LYS A 35 -15.85 40.68 1.83
C LYS A 35 -14.67 40.59 0.87
N THR A 36 -14.58 41.63 0.06
CA THR A 36 -13.72 41.85 -1.09
C THR A 36 -12.26 42.03 -0.70
N LEU A 37 -11.33 41.46 -1.49
CA LEU A 37 -9.91 41.85 -1.47
C LEU A 37 -9.74 43.20 -2.19
N GLN A 38 -9.10 44.17 -1.55
CA GLN A 38 -8.50 45.32 -2.24
C GLN A 38 -6.98 45.27 -2.16
N ILE A 39 -6.36 45.73 -3.24
CA ILE A 39 -4.91 45.83 -3.42
C ILE A 39 -4.53 47.31 -3.37
N SER A 40 -3.57 47.69 -2.53
CA SER A 40 -2.85 48.96 -2.67
C SER A 40 -1.36 48.83 -2.33
N ARG A 41 -0.60 48.82 -3.42
CA ARG A 41 0.86 49.05 -3.58
C ARG A 41 1.31 50.37 -2.90
N ILE A 42 2.57 50.48 -2.43
CA ILE A 42 3.56 51.57 -2.70
C ILE A 42 4.90 51.42 -1.90
N THR A 43 5.97 52.00 -2.46
CA THR A 43 7.45 52.03 -2.18
C THR A 43 7.90 52.44 -0.75
N SER A 44 9.19 52.45 -0.31
CA SER A 44 10.58 52.54 -0.89
C SER A 44 11.62 52.15 0.21
N VAL A 45 12.81 51.51 0.00
CA VAL A 45 14.12 52.00 -0.57
C VAL A 45 14.74 53.17 0.26
N PRO A 46 16.08 53.33 0.57
CA PRO A 46 17.34 52.79 -0.06
C PRO A 46 18.61 52.46 0.84
N LYS A 47 19.72 52.00 0.18
CA LYS A 47 21.20 52.17 0.49
C LYS A 47 21.80 51.35 1.68
N SER A 48 23.10 50.96 1.75
CA SER A 48 24.34 51.32 1.00
C SER A 48 25.49 50.26 1.18
N ARG A 49 26.70 50.21 0.53
CA ARG A 49 27.25 50.69 -0.79
C ARG A 49 28.83 50.60 -0.93
N HIS A 50 29.50 49.43 -0.93
CA HIS A 50 30.95 49.30 -1.33
C HIS A 50 31.26 47.94 -2.00
N GLN A 51 31.88 47.76 -3.17
CA GLN A 51 33.02 48.36 -3.93
C GLN A 51 34.44 47.83 -3.62
N ARG A 52 34.99 47.04 -4.56
CA ARG A 52 36.29 47.20 -5.28
C ARG A 52 36.29 46.19 -6.47
N LYS A 53 36.54 46.58 -7.73
CA LYS A 53 37.84 46.89 -8.41
C LYS A 53 38.78 45.66 -8.43
N LEU A 54 39.50 45.30 -9.52
CA LEU A 54 39.58 45.82 -10.90
C LEU A 54 40.46 44.85 -11.74
N SER A 55 40.17 44.62 -13.02
CA SER A 55 41.22 44.50 -14.06
C SER A 55 40.64 44.77 -15.46
N LYS A 56 41.47 45.28 -16.37
CA LYS A 56 41.11 45.64 -17.76
C LYS A 56 41.96 44.82 -18.73
N SER A 57 41.37 44.28 -19.79
CA SER A 57 41.84 44.30 -21.18
C SER A 57 40.78 43.60 -22.07
N GLN A 58 40.59 43.86 -23.36
CA GLN A 58 41.17 44.85 -24.28
C GLN A 58 40.09 45.18 -25.32
N LYS A 59 40.11 46.38 -25.94
CA LYS A 59 39.15 46.74 -26.99
C LYS A 59 39.53 46.08 -28.31
N PHE A 60 38.58 45.42 -28.97
CA PHE A 60 38.55 45.34 -30.43
C PHE A 60 37.18 45.78 -30.94
N SER A 61 37.15 46.84 -31.75
CA SER A 61 35.95 47.35 -32.39
C SER A 61 35.75 46.66 -33.74
N LEU A 62 34.63 45.95 -33.89
CA LEU A 62 34.18 45.47 -35.19
C LEU A 62 32.83 46.12 -35.54
N LYS A 63 32.77 46.68 -36.74
CA LYS A 63 31.66 47.48 -37.25
C LYS A 63 30.42 46.61 -37.44
N SER A 64 29.25 47.12 -37.04
CA SER A 64 27.97 46.43 -37.21
C SER A 64 27.56 46.37 -38.69
N LEU A 65 27.48 45.16 -39.26
CA LEU A 65 26.81 44.90 -40.54
C LEU A 65 25.37 44.40 -40.35
N PRO A 66 24.45 44.59 -41.33
CA PRO A 66 23.01 44.72 -41.07
C PRO A 66 22.21 43.41 -41.17
N TRP A 67 22.59 42.35 -40.44
CA TRP A 67 21.81 41.09 -40.43
C TRP A 67 20.44 41.17 -39.75
N LYS A 68 20.16 42.22 -38.95
CA LYS A 68 18.89 42.36 -38.21
C LYS A 68 17.66 42.73 -39.05
N LYS A 69 17.80 43.15 -40.31
CA LYS A 69 16.63 43.39 -41.19
C LYS A 69 16.13 42.12 -41.89
N TRP A 70 17.04 41.25 -42.32
CA TRP A 70 16.69 40.05 -43.11
C TRP A 70 15.83 39.03 -42.35
N ILE A 71 16.04 38.90 -41.03
CA ILE A 71 15.27 37.96 -40.19
C ILE A 71 13.82 38.44 -39.96
N VAL A 72 13.57 39.75 -40.01
CA VAL A 72 12.23 40.33 -39.75
C VAL A 72 11.31 40.19 -40.97
N GLU A 73 11.85 40.31 -42.19
CA GLU A 73 11.06 40.14 -43.42
C GLU A 73 10.63 38.69 -43.65
N TRP A 74 11.51 37.71 -43.41
CA TRP A 74 11.16 36.28 -43.48
C TRP A 74 10.18 35.82 -42.40
N ALA A 75 10.16 36.47 -41.22
CA ALA A 75 9.17 36.19 -40.19
C ALA A 75 7.75 36.57 -40.63
N GLY A 76 7.58 37.68 -41.37
CA GLY A 76 6.29 38.11 -41.90
C GLY A 76 5.71 37.16 -42.95
N VAL A 77 6.55 36.72 -43.90
CA VAL A 77 6.15 35.76 -44.95
C VAL A 77 5.79 34.40 -44.34
N SER A 78 6.57 33.93 -43.36
CA SER A 78 6.30 32.66 -42.66
C SER A 78 4.99 32.68 -41.87
N LEU A 79 4.59 33.83 -41.30
CA LEU A 79 3.31 33.96 -40.60
C LEU A 79 2.10 33.93 -41.54
N LEU A 80 2.23 34.56 -42.72
CA LEU A 80 1.16 34.64 -43.72
C LEU A 80 0.91 33.31 -44.45
N PHE A 81 1.96 32.54 -44.74
CA PHE A 81 1.81 31.18 -45.30
C PHE A 81 1.54 30.10 -44.24
N GLY A 82 1.94 30.30 -42.98
CA GLY A 82 1.61 29.39 -41.88
C GLY A 82 0.13 29.42 -41.50
N GLY A 83 -0.50 30.60 -41.47
CA GLY A 83 -1.90 30.76 -41.05
C GLY A 83 -2.93 30.13 -42.01
N SER A 84 -2.70 30.22 -43.32
CA SER A 84 -3.60 29.67 -44.33
C SER A 84 -3.58 28.14 -44.36
N GLY A 85 -2.43 27.50 -44.12
CA GLY A 85 -2.31 26.04 -44.00
C GLY A 85 -3.13 25.46 -42.85
N PHE A 86 -3.09 26.09 -41.67
CA PHE A 86 -3.89 25.64 -40.52
C PHE A 86 -5.40 25.83 -40.72
N MET A 87 -5.83 26.92 -41.36
CA MET A 87 -7.25 27.12 -41.71
C MET A 87 -7.74 26.12 -42.75
N ALA A 88 -6.95 25.86 -43.80
CA ALA A 88 -7.29 24.85 -44.82
C ALA A 88 -7.35 23.44 -44.22
N MET A 89 -6.42 23.09 -43.31
CA MET A 89 -6.42 21.81 -42.62
C MET A 89 -7.60 21.68 -41.64
N GLY A 90 -7.95 22.74 -40.91
CA GLY A 90 -9.15 22.79 -40.06
C GLY A 90 -10.46 22.66 -40.85
N ALA A 91 -10.57 23.36 -41.97
CA ALA A 91 -11.72 23.25 -42.87
C ALA A 91 -11.82 21.85 -43.52
N TRP A 92 -10.70 21.29 -43.97
CA TRP A 92 -10.64 19.92 -44.50
C TRP A 92 -11.04 18.88 -43.45
N ILE A 93 -10.55 19.00 -42.22
CA ILE A 93 -10.96 18.14 -41.10
C ILE A 93 -12.46 18.31 -40.82
N SER A 94 -12.99 19.53 -40.83
CA SER A 94 -14.41 19.80 -40.57
C SER A 94 -15.32 19.23 -41.66
N VAL A 95 -14.99 19.44 -42.94
CA VAL A 95 -15.71 18.86 -44.07
C VAL A 95 -15.62 17.33 -44.03
N LYS A 96 -14.43 16.77 -43.78
CA LYS A 96 -14.25 15.31 -43.68
C LYS A 96 -15.02 14.70 -42.50
N LEU A 97 -15.16 15.40 -41.37
CA LEU A 97 -15.98 14.97 -40.22
C LEU A 97 -17.50 15.03 -40.51
N ILE A 98 -17.94 15.95 -41.37
CA ILE A 98 -19.34 16.04 -41.81
C ILE A 98 -19.65 14.98 -42.89
N SER A 99 -18.71 14.72 -43.80
CA SER A 99 -18.89 13.77 -44.91
C SER A 99 -18.65 12.30 -44.52
N ASP A 100 -17.75 12.03 -43.56
CA ASP A 100 -17.57 10.70 -42.96
C ASP A 100 -17.27 10.82 -41.45
N PRO A 101 -18.27 10.65 -40.57
CA PRO A 101 -18.06 10.69 -39.12
C PRO A 101 -17.17 9.55 -38.60
N ASN A 102 -16.85 8.54 -39.40
CA ASN A 102 -15.90 7.48 -39.03
C ASN A 102 -14.43 7.90 -39.19
N ALA A 103 -14.14 9.04 -39.82
CA ALA A 103 -12.78 9.54 -40.02
C ALA A 103 -11.97 9.73 -38.72
N ILE A 104 -12.64 9.82 -37.56
CA ILE A 104 -12.01 9.91 -36.24
C ILE A 104 -11.26 8.62 -35.85
N VAL A 105 -11.62 7.47 -36.43
CA VAL A 105 -10.96 6.17 -36.15
C VAL A 105 -9.47 6.19 -36.52
N TRP A 106 -9.09 6.90 -37.59
CA TRP A 106 -7.68 7.07 -37.97
C TRP A 106 -6.92 7.96 -36.98
N PHE A 107 -7.55 9.03 -36.48
CA PHE A 107 -6.94 9.92 -35.48
C PHE A 107 -6.62 9.17 -34.18
N ASN A 108 -7.46 8.20 -33.80
CA ASN A 108 -7.25 7.33 -32.64
C ASN A 108 -5.97 6.48 -32.73
N GLN A 109 -5.51 6.13 -33.94
CA GLN A 109 -4.30 5.32 -34.15
C GLN A 109 -2.99 6.11 -33.92
N SER A 110 -3.02 7.44 -34.03
CA SER A 110 -1.86 8.32 -33.78
C SER A 110 -1.79 8.85 -32.35
N LEU A 111 -2.76 8.51 -31.50
CA LEU A 111 -2.83 8.93 -30.11
C LEU A 111 -2.13 7.91 -29.18
N PRO A 112 -1.34 8.37 -28.19
CA PRO A 112 -0.83 7.52 -27.11
C PRO A 112 -1.95 6.73 -26.42
N GLN A 113 -1.66 5.52 -25.93
CA GLN A 113 -2.65 4.63 -25.29
C GLN A 113 -3.50 5.30 -24.19
N TRP A 114 -2.96 6.29 -23.48
CA TRP A 114 -3.66 7.04 -22.42
C TRP A 114 -4.64 8.13 -22.92
N THR A 115 -4.71 8.36 -24.24
CA THR A 115 -5.65 9.30 -24.90
C THR A 115 -6.60 8.65 -25.90
N GLN A 116 -6.53 7.32 -26.08
CA GLN A 116 -7.37 6.64 -27.06
C GLN A 116 -8.83 6.58 -26.59
N PHE A 117 -9.72 7.24 -27.35
CA PHE A 117 -11.16 7.19 -27.10
C PHE A 117 -11.77 6.05 -27.91
N TYR A 118 -12.47 5.13 -27.23
CA TYR A 118 -13.14 4.01 -27.88
C TYR A 118 -14.43 4.47 -28.58
N ILE A 119 -14.29 5.05 -29.77
CA ILE A 119 -15.39 5.25 -30.69
C ILE A 119 -15.74 3.89 -31.30
N SER A 120 -16.81 3.27 -30.81
CA SER A 120 -17.42 2.13 -31.49
C SER A 120 -18.01 2.59 -32.81
N GLY A 121 -17.22 2.50 -33.88
CA GLY A 121 -17.76 2.47 -35.24
C GLY A 121 -18.75 1.33 -35.36
N ASN A 122 -20.04 1.66 -35.43
CA ASN A 122 -21.16 0.78 -35.79
C ASN A 122 -21.23 -0.62 -35.13
N LYS A 123 -20.74 -0.81 -33.90
CA LYS A 123 -20.99 -2.06 -33.16
C LYS A 123 -22.47 -2.13 -32.76
N SER A 124 -23.16 -3.10 -33.34
CA SER A 124 -24.58 -3.35 -33.18
C SER A 124 -25.00 -3.47 -31.71
N LEU A 125 -26.24 -3.08 -31.42
CA LEU A 125 -26.89 -3.40 -30.16
C LEU A 125 -26.99 -4.92 -30.03
N GLN A 126 -26.42 -5.47 -28.95
CA GLN A 126 -26.36 -6.92 -28.72
C GLN A 126 -27.07 -7.30 -27.42
N THR A 127 -27.75 -8.44 -27.41
CA THR A 127 -28.20 -9.08 -26.17
C THR A 127 -27.03 -9.71 -25.42
N LEU A 128 -27.18 -9.95 -24.11
CA LEU A 128 -26.12 -10.56 -23.30
C LEU A 128 -25.67 -11.94 -23.83
N GLU A 129 -26.57 -12.72 -24.42
CA GLU A 129 -26.23 -14.02 -25.01
C GLU A 129 -25.47 -13.88 -26.35
N GLN A 130 -25.77 -12.86 -27.16
CA GLN A 130 -24.95 -12.54 -28.34
C GLN A 130 -23.55 -12.05 -27.95
N ILE A 131 -23.43 -11.29 -26.86
CA ILE A 131 -22.14 -10.87 -26.29
C ILE A 131 -21.32 -12.10 -25.89
N LYS A 132 -21.89 -13.00 -25.07
CA LYS A 132 -21.24 -14.27 -24.68
C LYS A 132 -20.88 -15.14 -25.89
N GLY A 133 -21.76 -15.22 -26.89
CA GLY A 133 -21.53 -15.91 -28.15
C GLY A 133 -20.30 -15.38 -28.90
N SER A 134 -20.25 -14.06 -29.15
CA SER A 134 -19.12 -13.42 -29.85
C SER A 134 -17.78 -13.57 -29.11
N ILE A 135 -17.81 -13.60 -27.78
CA ILE A 135 -16.62 -13.87 -26.95
C ILE A 135 -16.15 -15.32 -27.12
N LYS A 136 -17.09 -16.27 -27.20
CA LYS A 136 -16.81 -17.70 -27.41
C LYS A 136 -16.30 -18.00 -28.83
N GLU A 137 -16.86 -17.34 -29.85
CA GLU A 137 -16.39 -17.41 -31.23
C GLU A 137 -14.94 -16.92 -31.38
N GLY A 138 -14.54 -15.94 -30.57
CA GLY A 138 -13.15 -15.47 -30.46
C GLY A 138 -12.19 -16.41 -29.71
N GLY A 139 -12.63 -17.60 -29.29
CA GLY A 139 -11.80 -18.56 -28.55
C GLY A 139 -11.66 -18.27 -27.04
N PHE A 140 -12.45 -17.34 -26.51
CA PHE A 140 -12.49 -17.01 -25.09
C PHE A 140 -13.72 -17.60 -24.41
N SER A 141 -13.89 -17.34 -23.10
CA SER A 141 -15.09 -17.69 -22.33
C SER A 141 -15.45 -16.53 -21.41
N THR A 142 -16.68 -16.50 -20.89
CA THR A 142 -17.10 -15.44 -19.95
C THR A 142 -17.08 -15.95 -18.50
N GLY A 143 -16.62 -15.09 -17.58
CA GLY A 143 -16.81 -15.28 -16.14
C GLY A 143 -18.23 -14.94 -15.67
N GLU A 144 -18.43 -14.91 -14.35
CA GLU A 144 -19.66 -14.40 -13.73
C GLU A 144 -19.86 -12.92 -14.09
N THR A 145 -21.08 -12.56 -14.53
CA THR A 145 -21.40 -11.18 -14.95
C THR A 145 -21.95 -10.37 -13.78
N PHE A 146 -21.45 -9.15 -13.56
CA PHE A 146 -21.87 -8.30 -12.44
C PHE A 146 -22.74 -7.13 -12.90
N SER A 147 -23.88 -6.92 -12.26
CA SER A 147 -24.72 -5.73 -12.48
C SER A 147 -24.06 -4.47 -11.93
N LEU A 148 -24.01 -3.43 -12.75
CA LEU A 148 -23.44 -2.11 -12.47
C LEU A 148 -24.57 -1.06 -12.40
N PRO A 149 -24.42 -0.02 -11.56
CA PRO A 149 -25.38 1.08 -11.52
C PRO A 149 -25.29 1.90 -12.81
N SER A 150 -26.41 2.08 -13.49
CA SER A 150 -26.53 2.97 -14.63
C SER A 150 -26.81 4.41 -14.19
N THR A 151 -26.35 5.40 -14.94
CA THR A 151 -26.65 6.82 -14.69
C THR A 151 -27.87 7.32 -15.44
N THR A 152 -28.38 6.55 -16.40
CA THR A 152 -29.62 6.82 -17.13
C THR A 152 -30.78 6.13 -16.42
N ALA A 153 -31.61 6.91 -15.72
CA ALA A 153 -32.69 6.41 -14.86
C ALA A 153 -33.70 5.48 -15.57
N ASP A 154 -33.88 5.68 -16.88
CA ASP A 154 -34.85 4.93 -17.69
C ASP A 154 -34.26 3.62 -18.28
N SER A 155 -32.94 3.46 -18.29
CA SER A 155 -32.28 2.27 -18.84
C SER A 155 -32.02 1.23 -17.76
N GLY A 156 -32.08 -0.06 -18.13
CA GLY A 156 -31.75 -1.17 -17.23
C GLY A 156 -30.32 -1.10 -16.68
N LEU A 157 -30.00 -1.98 -15.73
CA LEU A 157 -28.65 -2.03 -15.14
C LEU A 157 -27.58 -2.34 -16.20
N ASP A 158 -26.47 -1.59 -16.14
CA ASP A 158 -25.29 -1.86 -16.94
C ASP A 158 -24.63 -3.18 -16.47
N VAL A 159 -23.77 -3.80 -17.29
CA VAL A 159 -23.20 -5.12 -16.99
C VAL A 159 -21.69 -5.13 -17.18
N LEU A 160 -20.99 -5.67 -16.18
CA LEU A 160 -19.58 -6.07 -16.26
C LEU A 160 -19.50 -7.52 -16.75
N VAL A 161 -18.80 -7.76 -17.85
CA VAL A 161 -18.53 -9.10 -18.39
C VAL A 161 -17.02 -9.38 -18.30
N PRO A 162 -16.58 -10.29 -17.42
CA PRO A 162 -15.20 -10.77 -17.42
C PRO A 162 -14.96 -11.71 -18.60
N VAL A 163 -13.85 -11.53 -19.30
CA VAL A 163 -13.43 -12.39 -20.41
C VAL A 163 -12.20 -13.20 -20.01
N MET A 164 -12.32 -14.50 -20.20
CA MET A 164 -11.42 -15.52 -19.67
C MET A 164 -10.81 -16.31 -20.82
N LYS A 165 -9.50 -16.53 -20.77
CA LYS A 165 -8.76 -17.40 -21.70
C LYS A 165 -8.39 -18.70 -20.98
N GLN A 166 -8.45 -19.84 -21.68
CA GLN A 166 -8.00 -21.11 -21.11
C GLN A 166 -6.46 -21.14 -21.03
N ILE A 167 -5.94 -21.65 -19.92
CA ILE A 167 -4.50 -21.82 -19.65
C ILE A 167 -4.20 -23.25 -19.18
N ASP A 168 -2.95 -23.66 -19.36
CA ASP A 168 -2.44 -24.91 -18.79
C ASP A 168 -2.29 -24.78 -17.27
N SER A 169 -2.74 -25.81 -16.54
CA SER A 169 -2.54 -25.89 -15.10
C SER A 169 -1.05 -26.10 -14.76
N ARG A 170 -0.57 -25.48 -13.68
CA ARG A 170 0.79 -25.63 -13.16
C ARG A 170 0.74 -25.88 -11.66
N ALA A 171 1.63 -26.72 -11.13
CA ALA A 171 1.63 -27.10 -9.72
C ALA A 171 1.74 -25.92 -8.72
N SER A 172 2.30 -24.78 -9.14
CA SER A 172 2.40 -23.55 -8.34
C SER A 172 1.14 -22.66 -8.38
N LEU A 173 0.17 -22.96 -9.25
CA LEU A 173 -1.02 -22.16 -9.53
C LEU A 173 -2.29 -23.01 -9.31
N PRO A 174 -2.85 -23.02 -8.09
CA PRO A 174 -4.13 -23.69 -7.84
C PRO A 174 -5.26 -23.00 -8.60
N CYS A 175 -5.89 -23.73 -9.52
CA CYS A 175 -7.00 -23.26 -10.35
C CYS A 175 -8.01 -24.38 -10.59
N GLU A 176 -9.30 -24.03 -10.73
CA GLU A 176 -10.35 -24.97 -11.12
C GLU A 176 -10.14 -25.43 -12.56
N THR A 177 -10.33 -26.71 -12.86
CA THR A 177 -10.14 -27.27 -14.21
C THR A 177 -11.44 -27.19 -15.04
N PRO A 178 -11.41 -26.73 -16.30
CA PRO A 178 -10.25 -26.24 -17.04
C PRO A 178 -9.79 -24.86 -16.52
N CYS A 179 -8.48 -24.70 -16.31
CA CYS A 179 -7.93 -23.47 -15.75
C CYS A 179 -8.13 -22.30 -16.72
N ARG A 180 -8.57 -21.17 -16.17
CA ARG A 180 -8.92 -19.97 -16.93
C ARG A 180 -8.27 -18.75 -16.29
N GLU A 181 -7.50 -18.00 -17.07
CA GLU A 181 -7.02 -16.66 -16.70
C GLU A 181 -8.00 -15.60 -17.18
N LEU A 182 -8.15 -14.53 -16.40
CA LEU A 182 -8.92 -13.35 -16.75
C LEU A 182 -8.01 -12.40 -17.55
N VAL A 183 -8.38 -12.12 -18.81
CA VAL A 183 -7.56 -11.31 -19.73
C VAL A 183 -8.10 -9.89 -19.91
N GLU A 184 -9.40 -9.66 -19.67
CA GLU A 184 -10.00 -8.32 -19.72
C GLU A 184 -11.33 -8.28 -18.95
N LEU A 185 -11.73 -7.07 -18.57
CA LEU A 185 -13.07 -6.73 -18.08
C LEU A 185 -13.75 -5.80 -19.08
N ARG A 186 -14.95 -6.14 -19.53
CA ARG A 186 -15.74 -5.34 -20.49
C ARG A 186 -16.98 -4.75 -19.83
N VAL A 187 -17.20 -3.44 -19.97
CA VAL A 187 -18.42 -2.75 -19.51
C VAL A 187 -19.38 -2.60 -20.67
N TYR A 188 -20.59 -3.08 -20.46
CA TYR A 188 -21.70 -3.00 -21.39
C TYR A 188 -22.80 -2.11 -20.80
N GLN A 189 -23.06 -0.97 -21.46
CA GLN A 189 -24.15 -0.08 -21.08
C GLN A 189 -25.47 -0.63 -21.61
N SER A 190 -26.51 -0.62 -20.78
CA SER A 190 -27.87 -0.95 -21.19
C SER A 190 -28.44 0.16 -22.09
N VAL A 191 -29.15 -0.21 -23.15
CA VAL A 191 -29.78 0.72 -24.07
C VAL A 191 -31.24 0.31 -24.28
N LEU A 192 -32.16 1.24 -24.00
CA LEU A 192 -33.55 1.11 -24.42
C LEU A 192 -33.64 1.18 -25.95
N SER A 193 -34.26 0.18 -26.57
CA SER A 193 -34.72 0.30 -27.95
C SER A 193 -36.08 1.01 -27.97
N VAL A 194 -36.28 1.92 -28.94
CA VAL A 194 -37.50 2.77 -29.04
C VAL A 194 -38.79 1.94 -29.13
N ASN A 195 -38.70 0.68 -29.57
CA ASN A 195 -39.83 -0.24 -29.74
C ASN A 195 -39.84 -1.39 -28.71
N GLN A 196 -39.15 -1.24 -27.57
CA GLN A 196 -38.97 -2.31 -26.60
C GLN A 196 -40.22 -2.49 -25.72
N ARG A 197 -40.96 -3.58 -25.96
CA ARG A 197 -42.12 -3.95 -25.13
C ARG A 197 -41.68 -4.30 -23.70
N GLU A 198 -42.52 -4.01 -22.73
CA GLU A 198 -42.33 -4.43 -21.34
C GLU A 198 -42.09 -5.96 -21.27
N GLY A 199 -41.04 -6.39 -20.55
CA GLY A 199 -40.58 -7.78 -20.52
C GLY A 199 -39.60 -8.22 -21.64
N SER A 200 -39.27 -7.36 -22.61
CA SER A 200 -38.26 -7.66 -23.64
C SER A 200 -36.85 -7.76 -23.05
N LYS A 201 -36.00 -8.65 -23.58
CA LYS A 201 -34.58 -8.75 -23.17
C LYS A 201 -33.86 -7.41 -23.43
N PRO A 202 -33.01 -6.92 -22.49
CA PRO A 202 -32.26 -5.69 -22.68
C PRO A 202 -31.19 -5.83 -23.78
N TYR A 203 -30.96 -4.72 -24.48
CA TYR A 203 -29.87 -4.58 -25.43
C TYR A 203 -28.72 -3.82 -24.78
N PHE A 204 -27.51 -4.13 -25.22
CA PHE A 204 -26.29 -3.62 -24.64
C PHE A 204 -25.34 -3.09 -25.71
N ARG A 205 -24.52 -2.10 -25.31
CA ARG A 205 -23.43 -1.52 -26.10
C ARG A 205 -22.15 -1.54 -25.28
N LEU A 206 -21.05 -2.03 -25.86
CA LEU A 206 -19.72 -1.98 -25.23
C LEU A 206 -19.27 -0.52 -25.10
N VAL A 207 -19.02 -0.07 -23.87
CA VAL A 207 -18.62 1.33 -23.58
C VAL A 207 -17.21 1.46 -22.99
N ASN A 208 -16.69 0.40 -22.37
CA ASN A 208 -15.32 0.39 -21.87
C ASN A 208 -14.73 -1.03 -21.83
N THR A 209 -13.41 -1.13 -21.88
CA THR A 209 -12.66 -2.38 -21.76
C THR A 209 -11.38 -2.09 -21.01
N LEU A 210 -11.12 -2.88 -19.96
CA LEU A 210 -9.89 -2.86 -19.19
C LEU A 210 -9.14 -4.16 -19.47
N PRO A 211 -8.05 -4.17 -20.26
CA PRO A 211 -7.17 -5.32 -20.35
C PRO A 211 -6.55 -5.58 -18.97
N LEU A 212 -6.38 -6.86 -18.63
CA LEU A 212 -5.83 -7.29 -17.36
C LEU A 212 -4.61 -8.17 -17.57
N GLN A 213 -3.60 -7.87 -16.76
CA GLN A 213 -2.36 -8.62 -16.63
C GLN A 213 -2.09 -8.66 -15.13
N GLY A 214 -1.94 -9.85 -14.54
CA GLY A 214 -1.72 -9.94 -13.11
C GLY A 214 -0.30 -9.51 -12.70
N PRO A 215 -0.07 -9.28 -11.40
CA PRO A 215 1.23 -8.81 -10.90
C PRO A 215 2.38 -9.74 -11.28
N ALA A 216 3.59 -9.17 -11.39
CA ALA A 216 4.80 -9.94 -11.65
C ALA A 216 5.06 -10.98 -10.53
N GLU A 217 5.57 -12.16 -10.90
CA GLU A 217 5.93 -13.21 -9.93
C GLU A 217 6.93 -12.71 -8.88
N SER A 218 7.92 -11.92 -9.30
CA SER A 218 8.87 -11.22 -8.44
C SER A 218 8.18 -10.29 -7.42
N PHE A 219 7.14 -9.56 -7.79
CA PHE A 219 6.34 -8.76 -6.86
C PHE A 219 5.67 -9.65 -5.81
N VAL A 220 5.05 -10.76 -6.21
CA VAL A 220 4.32 -11.64 -5.28
C VAL A 220 5.25 -12.31 -4.26
N ILE A 221 6.44 -12.79 -4.67
CA ILE A 221 7.36 -13.49 -3.77
C ILE A 221 8.29 -12.56 -2.95
N SER A 222 8.44 -11.29 -3.32
CA SER A 222 9.36 -10.32 -2.70
C SER A 222 8.88 -9.76 -1.34
N SER A 223 8.63 -10.63 -0.36
CA SER A 223 8.54 -10.27 1.07
C SER A 223 8.34 -11.45 2.02
N THR A 224 8.18 -12.69 1.54
CA THR A 224 8.02 -13.84 2.44
C THR A 224 9.32 -14.10 3.20
N ILE A 225 9.26 -14.03 4.54
CA ILE A 225 10.37 -13.97 5.52
C ILE A 225 11.39 -15.13 5.50
N GLU A 226 11.24 -16.10 4.62
CA GLU A 226 12.17 -17.22 4.37
C GLU A 226 13.18 -16.90 3.24
N SER A 227 13.28 -15.65 2.80
CA SER A 227 14.01 -15.22 1.59
C SER A 227 15.54 -15.21 1.66
N THR A 228 16.16 -15.91 2.62
CA THR A 228 17.57 -16.35 2.48
C THR A 228 17.73 -17.46 1.43
N SER A 229 16.63 -18.09 1.01
CA SER A 229 16.58 -19.07 -0.10
C SER A 229 15.41 -18.81 -1.06
N ALA A 230 14.98 -17.55 -1.22
CA ALA A 230 14.01 -17.22 -2.25
C ALA A 230 14.60 -17.53 -3.64
N PRO A 231 13.95 -18.38 -4.46
CA PRO A 231 14.38 -18.54 -5.86
C PRO A 231 14.29 -17.18 -6.55
N GLN A 232 15.22 -16.90 -7.47
CA GLN A 232 15.18 -15.67 -8.26
C GLN A 232 13.84 -15.58 -8.98
N GLY A 233 13.01 -14.62 -8.58
CA GLY A 233 11.66 -14.48 -9.10
C GLY A 233 11.68 -14.12 -10.58
N SER A 234 10.88 -14.82 -11.37
CA SER A 234 10.60 -14.39 -12.72
C SER A 234 9.89 -13.03 -12.70
N ASN A 235 10.06 -12.23 -13.76
CA ASN A 235 9.19 -11.08 -14.01
C ASN A 235 7.98 -11.47 -14.88
N GLN A 236 7.71 -12.76 -15.07
CA GLN A 236 6.47 -13.21 -15.71
C GLN A 236 5.25 -12.78 -14.89
N PRO A 237 4.21 -12.21 -15.54
CA PRO A 237 2.91 -11.97 -14.92
C PRO A 237 2.31 -13.27 -14.39
N LEU A 238 1.75 -13.24 -13.19
CA LEU A 238 0.96 -14.35 -12.66
C LEU A 238 -0.51 -14.22 -13.09
N PRO A 239 -1.19 -15.31 -13.50
CA PRO A 239 -2.57 -15.24 -13.97
C PRO A 239 -3.52 -14.91 -12.82
N VAL A 240 -4.39 -13.92 -13.04
CA VAL A 240 -5.57 -13.68 -12.18
C VAL A 240 -6.74 -14.51 -12.72
N THR A 241 -7.55 -15.11 -11.84
CA THR A 241 -8.59 -16.08 -12.22
C THR A 241 -9.98 -15.72 -11.70
N THR A 242 -10.05 -14.89 -10.65
CA THR A 242 -11.27 -14.60 -9.90
C THR A 242 -11.59 -13.11 -9.95
N VAL A 243 -12.86 -12.76 -10.15
CA VAL A 243 -13.39 -11.40 -9.95
C VAL A 243 -14.39 -11.45 -8.81
N ARG A 244 -14.31 -10.51 -7.86
CA ARG A 244 -15.33 -10.33 -6.82
C ARG A 244 -15.64 -8.87 -6.63
N ARG A 245 -16.92 -8.52 -6.60
CA ARG A 245 -17.40 -7.21 -6.15
C ARG A 245 -17.26 -7.11 -4.63
N PHE A 246 -16.74 -6.00 -4.12
CA PHE A 246 -16.74 -5.74 -2.68
C PHE A 246 -18.17 -5.46 -2.17
N GLN A 247 -18.47 -5.91 -0.95
CA GLN A 247 -19.78 -5.81 -0.32
C GLN A 247 -19.68 -5.18 1.07
N GLY A 248 -20.80 -4.69 1.60
CA GLY A 248 -20.86 -4.05 2.92
C GLY A 248 -20.46 -2.58 2.90
N LYS A 249 -19.70 -2.13 3.90
CA LYS A 249 -19.16 -0.77 3.99
C LYS A 249 -18.02 -0.59 2.96
N VAL A 250 -18.35 -0.11 1.77
CA VAL A 250 -17.40 0.25 0.71
C VAL A 250 -17.51 1.75 0.40
N PRO A 251 -16.46 2.38 -0.14
CA PRO A 251 -16.50 3.81 -0.47
C PRO A 251 -17.54 4.11 -1.55
N THR A 252 -18.22 5.24 -1.43
CA THR A 252 -19.30 5.64 -2.36
C THR A 252 -18.79 6.10 -3.73
N ALA A 253 -17.47 6.30 -3.88
CA ALA A 253 -16.80 6.72 -5.10
C ALA A 253 -16.68 5.57 -6.13
N GLY A 254 -17.82 5.16 -6.69
CA GLY A 254 -17.89 4.13 -7.74
C GLY A 254 -18.23 2.73 -7.22
N VAL A 255 -17.97 1.71 -8.04
CA VAL A 255 -18.11 0.30 -7.66
C VAL A 255 -16.75 -0.37 -7.64
N TRP A 256 -16.43 -1.03 -6.54
CA TRP A 256 -15.13 -1.63 -6.30
C TRP A 256 -15.15 -3.14 -6.51
N PHE A 257 -14.10 -3.64 -7.16
CA PHE A 257 -13.85 -5.05 -7.41
C PHE A 257 -12.44 -5.43 -6.97
N THR A 258 -12.27 -6.66 -6.52
CA THR A 258 -10.95 -7.32 -6.44
C THR A 258 -10.86 -8.36 -7.56
N VAL A 259 -9.76 -8.30 -8.29
CA VAL A 259 -9.37 -9.27 -9.31
C VAL A 259 -8.20 -10.03 -8.71
N SER A 260 -8.30 -11.36 -8.57
CA SER A 260 -7.32 -12.12 -7.80
C SER A 260 -6.90 -13.44 -8.42
N GLY A 261 -5.68 -13.85 -8.07
CA GLY A 261 -5.12 -15.18 -8.27
C GLY A 261 -4.54 -15.70 -6.94
N GLN A 262 -4.05 -16.93 -6.97
CA GLN A 262 -3.40 -17.57 -5.82
C GLN A 262 -2.15 -18.31 -6.29
N ARG A 263 -1.12 -18.31 -5.44
CA ARG A 263 0.13 -19.05 -5.69
C ARG A 263 0.45 -19.93 -4.48
N LEU A 264 0.87 -21.17 -4.74
CA LEU A 264 1.39 -22.06 -3.71
C LEU A 264 2.92 -21.91 -3.58
N GLN A 265 3.42 -21.66 -2.37
CA GLN A 265 4.84 -21.60 -2.05
C GLN A 265 5.08 -22.16 -0.65
N ASN A 266 5.98 -23.15 -0.50
CA ASN A 266 6.31 -23.78 0.79
C ASN A 266 5.06 -24.23 1.60
N ASN A 267 4.08 -24.85 0.94
CA ASN A 267 2.75 -25.22 1.47
C ASN A 267 1.90 -24.05 2.03
N LYS A 268 2.26 -22.81 1.74
CA LYS A 268 1.47 -21.60 2.03
C LYS A 268 0.84 -21.07 0.74
N THR A 269 -0.43 -20.69 0.81
CA THR A 269 -1.13 -20.04 -0.30
C THR A 269 -1.00 -18.53 -0.15
N ILE A 270 -0.38 -17.87 -1.13
CA ILE A 270 -0.24 -16.42 -1.20
C ILE A 270 -1.26 -15.91 -2.23
N PRO A 271 -2.37 -15.27 -1.81
CA PRO A 271 -3.25 -14.56 -2.72
C PRO A 271 -2.60 -13.24 -3.16
N TYR A 272 -2.87 -12.87 -4.41
CA TYR A 272 -2.43 -11.64 -5.04
C TYR A 272 -3.47 -11.16 -6.03
N GLY A 273 -3.34 -9.93 -6.51
CA GLY A 273 -4.26 -9.40 -7.49
C GLY A 273 -4.17 -7.91 -7.72
N GLN A 274 -5.27 -7.38 -8.25
CA GLN A 274 -5.48 -5.96 -8.51
C GLN A 274 -6.82 -5.51 -7.91
N ILE A 275 -6.88 -4.25 -7.47
CA ILE A 275 -8.11 -3.56 -7.13
C ILE A 275 -8.58 -2.79 -8.36
N VAL A 276 -9.85 -2.95 -8.72
CA VAL A 276 -10.46 -2.28 -9.87
C VAL A 276 -11.61 -1.40 -9.39
N ASN A 277 -11.67 -0.16 -9.86
CA ASN A 277 -12.78 0.77 -9.64
C ASN A 277 -13.56 0.99 -10.95
N TYR A 278 -14.88 1.00 -10.85
CA TYR A 278 -15.80 1.44 -11.90
C TYR A 278 -16.40 2.80 -11.54
N ASN A 279 -16.19 3.80 -12.39
CA ASN A 279 -16.84 5.10 -12.29
C ASN A 279 -18.15 5.13 -13.14
N PRO A 280 -19.34 5.04 -12.52
CA PRO A 280 -20.61 5.03 -13.27
C PRO A 280 -20.93 6.36 -13.95
N LYS A 281 -20.32 7.48 -13.54
CA LYS A 281 -20.51 8.79 -14.20
C LYS A 281 -19.78 8.92 -15.54
N LYS A 282 -18.90 7.97 -15.85
CA LYS A 282 -18.05 7.95 -17.06
C LYS A 282 -18.00 6.58 -17.73
N ASN A 283 -18.74 5.60 -17.23
CA ASN A 283 -18.74 4.20 -17.64
C ASN A 283 -17.32 3.61 -17.77
N TYR A 284 -16.40 3.99 -16.87
CA TYR A 284 -14.96 3.74 -17.01
C TYR A 284 -14.43 2.83 -15.90
N LEU A 285 -13.69 1.78 -16.27
CA LEU A 285 -12.92 0.95 -15.34
C LEU A 285 -11.49 1.46 -15.20
N SER A 286 -10.91 1.32 -14.01
CA SER A 286 -9.48 1.58 -13.76
C SER A 286 -8.91 0.49 -12.86
N SER A 287 -7.71 0.00 -13.20
CA SER A 287 -6.86 -0.66 -12.21
C SER A 287 -6.30 0.40 -11.27
N MET A 288 -6.39 0.15 -9.96
CA MET A 288 -6.15 1.12 -8.89
C MET A 288 -4.92 0.81 -8.06
N LEU A 289 -4.65 -0.47 -7.81
CA LEU A 289 -3.59 -0.96 -6.94
C LEU A 289 -3.30 -2.44 -7.22
N GLU A 290 -2.03 -2.81 -7.33
CA GLU A 290 -1.59 -4.20 -7.23
C GLU A 290 -1.36 -4.60 -5.77
N TRP A 291 -1.76 -5.81 -5.39
CA TRP A 291 -1.67 -6.28 -4.02
C TRP A 291 -1.26 -7.75 -3.92
N LYS A 292 -0.73 -8.11 -2.75
CA LYS A 292 -0.42 -9.47 -2.28
C LYS A 292 -0.73 -9.54 -0.79
N SER A 293 -0.95 -10.73 -0.22
CA SER A 293 -1.06 -10.89 1.23
C SER A 293 -0.23 -12.08 1.70
N ALA A 294 0.80 -11.81 2.51
CA ALA A 294 1.56 -12.87 3.18
C ALA A 294 0.75 -13.58 4.29
N ALA A 295 -0.31 -12.94 4.81
CA ALA A 295 -1.24 -13.52 5.78
C ALA A 295 -2.28 -14.48 5.14
N GLY A 296 -2.34 -14.58 3.81
CA GLY A 296 -3.26 -15.46 3.11
C GLY A 296 -4.68 -14.92 2.94
N GLN A 297 -4.92 -13.64 3.23
CA GLN A 297 -6.24 -13.00 3.17
C GLN A 297 -6.42 -12.13 1.93
N ALA A 298 -7.66 -11.93 1.50
CA ALA A 298 -7.97 -10.92 0.49
C ALA A 298 -8.05 -9.52 1.16
N PRO A 299 -7.76 -8.43 0.42
CA PRO A 299 -7.99 -7.07 0.92
C PRO A 299 -9.42 -6.86 1.39
N ILE A 300 -9.61 -5.96 2.35
CA ILE A 300 -10.93 -5.58 2.87
C ILE A 300 -11.09 -4.06 2.91
N TRP A 301 -12.34 -3.60 2.82
CA TRP A 301 -12.69 -2.21 3.11
C TRP A 301 -13.10 -2.09 4.58
N GLN A 302 -12.42 -1.26 5.35
CA GLN A 302 -12.68 -1.04 6.76
C GLN A 302 -12.36 0.40 7.14
N GLU A 303 -13.20 1.00 7.99
CA GLU A 303 -13.01 2.34 8.55
C GLU A 303 -11.98 2.30 9.70
N MET A 304 -10.89 3.04 9.53
CA MET A 304 -9.67 2.96 10.35
C MET A 304 -9.22 4.32 10.89
N THR A 305 -9.25 5.38 10.07
CA THR A 305 -8.89 6.76 10.49
C THR A 305 -10.08 7.56 11.05
N GLY A 306 -11.30 7.00 10.96
CA GLY A 306 -12.51 7.66 11.46
C GLY A 306 -12.98 8.86 10.64
N GLY A 307 -12.48 9.01 9.40
CA GLY A 307 -12.96 10.01 8.43
C GLY A 307 -14.36 9.74 7.85
N GLY A 308 -14.98 8.61 8.20
CA GLY A 308 -16.33 8.21 7.74
C GLY A 308 -16.35 7.38 6.45
N ASP A 309 -15.40 7.60 5.54
CA ASP A 309 -15.15 6.70 4.41
C ASP A 309 -14.19 5.56 4.83
N PRO A 310 -14.43 4.30 4.41
CA PRO A 310 -13.56 3.19 4.74
C PRO A 310 -12.30 3.16 3.87
N GLU A 311 -11.18 2.76 4.47
CA GLU A 311 -9.89 2.53 3.82
C GLU A 311 -9.75 1.08 3.34
N LEU A 312 -8.91 0.85 2.34
CA LEU A 312 -8.54 -0.49 1.89
C LEU A 312 -7.38 -0.99 2.75
N VAL A 313 -7.57 -2.12 3.41
CA VAL A 313 -6.57 -2.78 4.25
C VAL A 313 -6.10 -4.07 3.58
N VAL A 314 -4.79 -4.23 3.45
CA VAL A 314 -4.12 -5.47 2.99
C VAL A 314 -3.24 -5.99 4.11
N GLU A 315 -3.53 -7.19 4.62
CA GLU A 315 -2.74 -7.79 5.70
C GLU A 315 -1.50 -8.50 5.16
N GLN A 316 -0.32 -8.09 5.64
CA GLN A 316 0.98 -8.69 5.36
C GLN A 316 1.58 -9.43 6.57
N THR A 317 0.88 -9.45 7.72
CA THR A 317 1.31 -10.10 8.97
C THR A 317 1.89 -11.50 8.75
N VAL A 318 3.07 -11.76 9.33
CA VAL A 318 3.68 -13.09 9.36
C VAL A 318 4.17 -13.40 10.77
N GLY A 319 3.64 -14.47 11.35
CA GLY A 319 3.97 -14.87 12.72
C GLY A 319 3.38 -13.88 13.73
N LEU A 320 4.23 -13.29 14.56
CA LEU A 320 3.82 -12.32 15.60
C LEU A 320 4.08 -10.87 15.23
N ASP A 321 4.69 -10.56 14.09
CA ASP A 321 5.02 -9.18 13.72
C ASP A 321 3.93 -8.64 12.78
N PRO A 322 3.04 -7.74 13.26
CA PRO A 322 1.91 -7.23 12.49
C PRO A 322 2.38 -6.27 11.40
N ASP A 323 1.84 -6.45 10.20
CA ASP A 323 2.14 -5.63 9.03
C ASP A 323 0.87 -5.45 8.19
N PHE A 324 0.48 -4.21 7.96
CA PHE A 324 -0.77 -3.85 7.29
C PHE A 324 -0.53 -2.67 6.33
N ASP A 325 -0.70 -2.91 5.04
CA ASP A 325 -0.76 -1.84 4.05
C ASP A 325 -2.17 -1.23 4.06
N ILE A 326 -2.30 0.03 4.48
CA ILE A 326 -3.57 0.75 4.51
C ILE A 326 -3.55 1.85 3.43
N TYR A 327 -4.59 1.88 2.59
CA TYR A 327 -4.75 2.82 1.50
C TYR A 327 -6.06 3.60 1.64
N TRP A 328 -5.96 4.91 1.61
CA TRP A 328 -7.12 5.80 1.57
C TRP A 328 -7.41 6.28 0.14
N ILE A 329 -8.59 6.86 -0.06
CA ILE A 329 -8.96 7.46 -1.35
C ILE A 329 -8.51 8.91 -1.38
N GLN A 330 -7.74 9.28 -2.40
CA GLN A 330 -7.31 10.66 -2.65
C GLN A 330 -7.75 11.15 -4.02
N PRO A 331 -8.03 12.45 -4.20
CA PRO A 331 -8.43 13.02 -5.48
C PRO A 331 -7.23 13.20 -6.42
N ARG A 332 -7.35 12.72 -7.67
CA ARG A 332 -6.34 12.89 -8.72
C ARG A 332 -6.86 13.64 -9.93
N LYS A 333 -5.94 14.26 -10.68
CA LYS A 333 -6.24 15.01 -11.91
C LYS A 333 -6.47 14.08 -13.12
N PHE A 334 -7.51 13.25 -13.07
CA PHE A 334 -7.88 12.36 -14.18
C PHE A 334 -9.41 12.33 -14.37
N ILE A 335 -9.89 12.75 -15.54
CA ILE A 335 -11.32 13.03 -15.76
C ILE A 335 -12.19 11.76 -15.76
N LEU A 336 -11.66 10.65 -16.27
CA LEU A 336 -12.39 9.39 -16.38
C LEU A 336 -12.49 8.67 -15.02
N ASN A 337 -11.48 8.83 -14.17
CA ASN A 337 -11.52 8.38 -12.78
C ASN A 337 -10.75 9.36 -11.85
N PRO A 338 -11.43 10.29 -11.16
CA PRO A 338 -10.78 11.38 -10.43
C PRO A 338 -10.27 10.98 -9.03
N ILE A 339 -10.11 9.68 -8.77
CA ILE A 339 -9.63 9.16 -7.48
C ILE A 339 -8.47 8.17 -7.67
N GLU A 340 -7.64 8.02 -6.64
CA GLU A 340 -6.61 6.97 -6.52
C GLU A 340 -6.52 6.42 -5.10
N LEU A 341 -5.80 5.30 -4.95
CA LEU A 341 -5.47 4.68 -3.68
C LEU A 341 -4.05 5.05 -3.29
N GLU A 342 -3.90 6.03 -2.41
CA GLU A 342 -2.59 6.41 -1.84
C GLU A 342 -2.36 5.57 -0.56
N LYS A 343 -1.17 4.99 -0.41
CA LYS A 343 -0.79 4.29 0.83
C LYS A 343 -0.57 5.33 1.94
N ILE A 344 -1.09 5.08 3.14
CA ILE A 344 -0.73 5.85 4.34
C ILE A 344 0.75 5.59 4.64
N SER A 345 1.62 6.44 4.12
CA SER A 345 3.06 6.33 4.24
C SER A 345 3.53 6.88 5.58
N LEU A 346 4.43 6.16 6.27
CA LEU A 346 5.16 6.70 7.41
C LEU A 346 6.39 7.51 6.99
N ASP A 347 6.78 7.50 5.71
CA ASP A 347 8.00 8.15 5.23
C ASP A 347 7.88 9.67 5.11
N GLU A 348 6.67 10.15 4.79
CA GLU A 348 6.34 11.57 4.75
C GLU A 348 6.32 12.19 6.16
N ILE A 349 6.76 13.45 6.25
CA ILE A 349 6.85 14.19 7.52
C ILE A 349 5.94 15.44 7.40
N PRO A 350 4.62 15.31 7.65
CA PRO A 350 3.67 16.42 7.55
C PRO A 350 3.87 17.50 8.62
N ILE A 351 4.52 17.19 9.75
CA ILE A 351 4.76 18.10 10.88
C ILE A 351 6.26 18.15 11.16
N ALA A 352 6.85 19.36 11.18
CA ALA A 352 8.30 19.55 11.25
C ALA A 352 8.94 19.37 12.65
N ASP A 353 8.22 18.74 13.59
CA ASP A 353 8.57 18.56 14.99
C ASP A 353 9.55 17.39 15.25
N SER A 354 10.32 17.45 16.35
CA SER A 354 11.29 16.40 16.72
C SER A 354 10.63 15.14 17.28
N TYR A 355 9.63 15.27 18.16
CA TYR A 355 8.88 14.13 18.69
C TYR A 355 8.07 13.42 17.60
N TYR A 356 7.60 14.17 16.60
CA TYR A 356 6.97 13.62 15.39
C TYR A 356 7.95 12.76 14.57
N LYS A 357 9.16 13.27 14.34
CA LYS A 357 10.24 12.52 13.63
C LYS A 357 10.66 11.27 14.39
N ASP A 358 10.74 11.35 15.72
CA ASP A 358 11.11 10.22 16.57
C ASP A 358 9.97 9.19 16.68
N THR A 359 8.72 9.63 16.73
CA THR A 359 7.52 8.78 16.55
C THR A 359 7.64 7.97 15.25
N LEU A 360 7.83 8.64 14.12
CA LEU A 360 7.94 7.97 12.82
C LEU A 360 9.15 7.01 12.78
N ARG A 361 10.27 7.35 13.44
CA ARG A 361 11.42 6.45 13.57
C ARG A 361 11.06 5.17 14.32
N LEU A 362 10.32 5.24 15.43
CA LEU A 362 9.85 4.07 16.17
C LEU A 362 8.85 3.25 15.34
N ALA A 363 7.84 3.92 14.76
CA ALA A 363 6.78 3.29 13.95
C ALA A 363 7.33 2.54 12.73
N ARG A 364 8.26 3.15 11.96
CA ARG A 364 8.91 2.49 10.80
C ARG A 364 9.75 1.26 11.18
N ASN A 365 10.13 1.11 12.44
CA ASN A 365 10.81 -0.07 12.97
C ASN A 365 9.85 -0.99 13.75
N GLY A 366 8.54 -0.75 13.68
CA GLY A 366 7.49 -1.56 14.29
C GLY A 366 7.30 -1.37 15.81
N LEU A 367 7.96 -0.39 16.43
CA LEU A 367 7.79 -0.08 17.87
C LEU A 367 6.53 0.76 18.10
N TRP A 368 5.38 0.16 17.79
CA TRP A 368 4.12 0.87 17.63
C TRP A 368 3.59 1.50 18.91
N SER A 369 3.62 0.79 20.05
CA SER A 369 3.16 1.34 21.34
C SER A 369 4.07 2.47 21.85
N GLY A 370 5.39 2.34 21.68
CA GLY A 370 6.35 3.42 21.95
C GLY A 370 6.11 4.65 21.06
N ALA A 371 5.86 4.45 19.76
CA ALA A 371 5.48 5.53 18.84
C ALA A 371 4.15 6.19 19.27
N PHE A 372 3.13 5.39 19.59
CA PHE A 372 1.83 5.90 20.01
C PHE A 372 1.90 6.78 21.27
N ALA A 373 2.71 6.38 22.24
CA ALA A 373 2.94 7.14 23.48
C ALA A 373 3.57 8.53 23.23
N LEU A 374 4.40 8.69 22.19
CA LEU A 374 5.00 9.98 21.81
C LEU A 374 4.02 10.89 21.05
N ILE A 375 3.27 10.34 20.08
CA ILE A 375 2.38 11.14 19.22
C ILE A 375 1.05 11.50 19.89
N GLN A 376 0.57 10.73 20.86
CA GLN A 376 -0.69 11.01 21.56
C GLN A 376 -0.73 12.37 22.29
N PRO A 377 0.27 12.77 23.11
CA PRO A 377 0.29 14.11 23.69
C PRO A 377 0.50 15.21 22.64
N LEU A 378 1.39 14.98 21.66
CA LEU A 378 1.67 15.94 20.59
C LEU A 378 0.42 16.27 19.77
N ARG A 379 -0.39 15.26 19.43
CA ARG A 379 -1.67 15.44 18.73
C ARG A 379 -2.65 16.30 19.51
N LYS A 380 -2.76 16.13 20.83
CA LYS A 380 -3.68 16.94 21.65
C LYS A 380 -3.29 18.42 21.54
N ASN A 381 -2.03 18.74 21.83
CA ASN A 381 -1.51 20.10 21.81
C ASN A 381 -1.70 20.76 20.42
N LEU A 382 -1.34 20.06 19.34
CA LEU A 382 -1.43 20.61 17.97
C LEU A 382 -2.86 20.67 17.40
N MET A 383 -3.80 19.87 17.90
CA MET A 383 -5.22 19.99 17.53
C MET A 383 -5.83 21.26 18.12
N ASP A 384 -5.50 21.59 19.37
CA ASP A 384 -5.98 22.81 20.02
C ASP A 384 -5.46 24.08 19.31
N GLU A 385 -4.26 24.00 18.71
CA GLU A 385 -3.67 25.05 17.87
C GLU A 385 -4.12 25.03 16.40
N SER A 386 -5.01 24.11 15.99
CA SER A 386 -5.42 23.90 14.58
C SER A 386 -4.27 23.59 13.59
N GLN A 387 -3.15 23.07 14.09
CA GLN A 387 -1.94 22.76 13.31
C GLN A 387 -1.82 21.29 12.90
N TRP A 388 -2.90 20.51 13.01
CA TRP A 388 -2.87 19.05 12.79
C TRP A 388 -3.40 18.65 11.40
N PRO A 389 -2.54 18.27 10.42
CA PRO A 389 -2.98 17.96 9.06
C PRO A 389 -3.64 16.57 8.94
N GLU A 390 -4.46 16.38 7.91
CA GLU A 390 -5.13 15.11 7.60
C GLU A 390 -4.13 13.94 7.43
N LYS A 391 -3.00 14.18 6.74
CA LYS A 391 -1.90 13.19 6.63
C LYS A 391 -1.31 12.80 8.00
N ALA A 392 -1.25 13.73 8.96
CA ALA A 392 -0.81 13.40 10.31
C ALA A 392 -1.87 12.62 11.11
N GLN A 393 -3.15 12.91 10.90
CA GLN A 393 -4.25 12.11 11.47
C GLN A 393 -4.19 10.66 10.98
N ALA A 394 -4.01 10.45 9.68
CA ALA A 394 -3.88 9.10 9.11
C ALA A 394 -2.66 8.34 9.64
N GLN A 395 -1.49 8.99 9.72
CA GLN A 395 -0.31 8.39 10.36
C GLN A 395 -0.55 8.06 11.84
N PHE A 396 -1.24 8.93 12.59
CA PHE A 396 -1.59 8.69 13.99
C PHE A 396 -2.54 7.49 14.17
N ASP A 397 -3.59 7.37 13.37
CA ASP A 397 -4.52 6.23 13.48
C ASP A 397 -3.90 4.92 12.99
N LEU A 398 -3.03 4.95 11.97
CA LEU A 398 -2.20 3.81 11.56
C LEU A 398 -1.33 3.30 12.73
N ILE A 399 -0.63 4.20 13.42
CA ILE A 399 0.22 3.88 14.58
C ILE A 399 -0.63 3.34 15.74
N LYS A 400 -1.75 4.00 16.05
CA LYS A 400 -2.71 3.61 17.08
C LYS A 400 -3.35 2.25 16.83
N PHE A 401 -3.62 1.90 15.57
CA PHE A 401 -4.14 0.59 15.20
C PHE A 401 -3.10 -0.50 15.46
N HIS A 402 -1.88 -0.33 14.98
CA HIS A 402 -0.81 -1.31 15.21
C HIS A 402 -0.45 -1.45 16.70
N ALA A 403 -0.39 -0.32 17.45
CA ALA A 403 -0.11 -0.33 18.88
C ALA A 403 -1.13 -1.18 19.67
N LYS A 404 -2.42 -1.09 19.34
CA LYS A 404 -3.45 -1.96 19.94
C LYS A 404 -3.21 -3.44 19.66
N ILE A 405 -2.70 -3.78 18.47
CA ILE A 405 -2.41 -5.18 18.11
C ILE A 405 -1.19 -5.68 18.86
N THR A 406 -0.09 -4.93 18.88
CA THR A 406 1.14 -5.35 19.59
C THR A 406 0.94 -5.39 21.10
N GLU A 407 0.18 -4.45 21.67
CA GLU A 407 -0.19 -4.47 23.09
C GLU A 407 -0.99 -5.73 23.43
N ALA A 408 -2.04 -6.01 22.65
CA ALA A 408 -2.87 -7.20 22.85
C ALA A 408 -2.06 -8.51 22.69
N GLN A 409 -1.10 -8.55 21.75
CA GLN A 409 -0.16 -9.67 21.61
C GLN A 409 0.78 -9.78 22.82
N ALA A 410 1.35 -8.67 23.32
CA ALA A 410 2.31 -8.69 24.41
C ALA A 410 1.69 -9.11 25.76
N ILE A 411 0.43 -8.76 26.02
CA ILE A 411 -0.30 -9.16 27.24
C ILE A 411 -0.94 -10.56 27.13
N ALA A 412 -0.94 -11.18 25.95
CA ALA A 412 -1.57 -12.49 25.75
C ALA A 412 -0.86 -13.63 26.51
N SER A 413 -1.64 -14.66 26.86
CA SER A 413 -1.12 -15.90 27.45
C SER A 413 -0.48 -16.79 26.38
N TRP A 414 0.85 -16.71 26.25
CA TRP A 414 1.62 -17.51 25.30
C TRP A 414 1.98 -18.90 25.83
N ALA A 415 2.01 -19.89 24.93
CA ALA A 415 2.38 -21.26 25.24
C ALA A 415 3.88 -21.49 25.46
N SER A 416 4.74 -20.56 25.03
CA SER A 416 6.20 -20.65 25.19
C SER A 416 6.81 -19.32 25.69
N PRO A 417 7.89 -19.37 26.49
CA PRO A 417 8.61 -18.16 26.93
C PRO A 417 9.16 -17.33 25.77
N SER A 418 9.63 -17.99 24.70
CA SER A 418 10.17 -17.34 23.51
C SER A 418 9.12 -16.53 22.74
N GLN A 419 7.89 -17.05 22.58
CA GLN A 419 6.77 -16.28 22.01
C GLN A 419 6.39 -15.08 22.88
N LYS A 420 6.35 -15.26 24.21
CA LYS A 420 6.04 -14.16 25.14
C LYS A 420 7.06 -13.03 25.05
N VAL A 421 8.35 -13.37 25.01
CA VAL A 421 9.43 -12.39 24.80
C VAL A 421 9.31 -11.75 23.42
N LEU A 422 9.12 -12.52 22.35
CA LEU A 422 9.00 -11.95 21.00
C LEU A 422 7.86 -10.92 20.90
N ALA A 423 6.68 -11.24 21.44
CA ALA A 423 5.56 -10.29 21.49
C ALA A 423 5.91 -9.03 22.31
N GLY A 424 6.55 -9.19 23.47
CA GLY A 424 7.01 -8.07 24.30
C GLY A 424 8.06 -7.18 23.62
N LEU A 425 9.02 -7.76 22.88
CA LEU A 425 10.04 -7.01 22.12
C LEU A 425 9.47 -6.32 20.86
N ILE A 426 8.40 -6.88 20.28
CA ILE A 426 7.66 -6.24 19.19
C ILE A 426 6.90 -5.01 19.70
N ASP A 427 6.28 -5.11 20.89
CA ASP A 427 5.54 -4.00 21.53
C ASP A 427 6.46 -2.94 22.17
N GLY A 428 7.70 -3.30 22.52
CA GLY A 428 8.66 -2.44 23.21
C GLY A 428 8.64 -2.57 24.75
N ARG A 429 8.02 -3.63 25.29
CA ARG A 429 7.98 -3.98 26.72
C ARG A 429 9.28 -4.65 27.17
N TRP A 430 10.35 -3.85 27.17
CA TRP A 430 11.71 -4.33 27.37
C TRP A 430 11.93 -5.01 28.73
N GLN A 431 11.45 -4.41 29.83
CA GLN A 431 11.67 -4.91 31.19
C GLN A 431 10.78 -6.13 31.50
N GLU A 432 9.52 -6.14 31.07
CA GLU A 432 8.63 -7.29 31.23
C GLU A 432 9.14 -8.51 30.46
N SER A 433 9.74 -8.28 29.29
CA SER A 433 10.44 -9.32 28.54
C SER A 433 11.68 -9.83 29.28
N LEU A 434 12.47 -8.96 29.93
CA LEU A 434 13.64 -9.37 30.73
C LEU A 434 13.21 -10.24 31.91
N ASN A 435 12.11 -9.91 32.59
CA ASN A 435 11.58 -10.72 33.69
C ASN A 435 11.28 -12.16 33.25
N VAL A 436 10.83 -12.37 32.00
CA VAL A 436 10.58 -13.71 31.43
C VAL A 436 11.88 -14.44 31.07
N PHE A 437 12.90 -13.70 30.62
CA PHE A 437 14.24 -14.21 30.32
C PHE A 437 15.00 -14.66 31.58
N GLU A 438 14.91 -13.86 32.65
CA GLU A 438 15.57 -14.10 33.94
C GLU A 438 14.95 -15.29 34.70
N ASN A 439 13.67 -15.60 34.47
CA ASN A 439 12.87 -16.58 35.22
C ASN A 439 13.54 -17.97 35.43
N ASN A 440 14.07 -18.60 34.37
CA ASN A 440 14.83 -19.85 34.50
C ASN A 440 15.69 -20.16 33.24
N LEU A 441 16.73 -20.97 33.42
CA LEU A 441 17.69 -21.34 32.36
C LEU A 441 17.07 -22.03 31.12
N SER A 442 15.93 -22.71 31.22
CA SER A 442 15.29 -23.28 30.01
C SER A 442 14.64 -22.19 29.17
N SER A 443 13.92 -21.26 29.82
CA SER A 443 13.42 -20.04 29.17
C SER A 443 14.57 -19.25 28.54
N THR A 444 15.64 -19.00 29.30
CA THR A 444 16.83 -18.28 28.84
C THR A 444 17.41 -18.91 27.57
N TYR A 445 17.54 -20.25 27.51
CA TYR A 445 18.04 -20.96 26.32
C TYR A 445 17.11 -20.84 25.11
N GLU A 446 15.79 -21.03 25.31
CA GLU A 446 14.80 -20.92 24.22
C GLU A 446 14.75 -19.50 23.63
N ILE A 447 14.87 -18.48 24.48
CA ILE A 447 14.97 -17.08 24.06
C ILE A 447 16.32 -16.82 23.37
N GLY A 448 17.44 -17.32 23.90
CA GLY A 448 18.75 -17.22 23.27
C GLY A 448 18.77 -17.82 21.86
N LYS A 449 18.10 -18.95 21.65
CA LYS A 449 17.90 -19.55 20.31
C LYS A 449 17.02 -18.69 19.39
N LEU A 450 16.01 -18.02 19.93
CA LEU A 450 15.22 -17.05 19.16
C LEU A 450 16.08 -15.85 18.72
N LEU A 451 16.87 -15.27 19.62
CA LEU A 451 17.75 -14.13 19.30
C LEU A 451 18.87 -14.51 18.30
N GLN A 452 19.40 -15.74 18.41
CA GLN A 452 20.38 -16.30 17.48
C GLN A 452 19.82 -16.41 16.04
N ASN A 453 18.52 -16.64 15.90
CA ASN A 453 17.83 -16.80 14.62
C ASN A 453 17.18 -15.50 14.09
N ASP A 454 17.27 -14.37 14.81
CA ASP A 454 16.73 -13.08 14.33
C ASP A 454 17.48 -12.60 13.08
N THR A 455 16.73 -12.27 12.03
CA THR A 455 17.26 -11.76 10.75
C THR A 455 17.65 -10.28 10.79
N GLY A 456 17.61 -9.65 11.96
CA GLY A 456 17.94 -8.24 12.21
C GLY A 456 16.73 -7.37 12.55
N ARG A 457 15.50 -7.91 12.57
CA ARG A 457 14.28 -7.13 12.89
C ARG A 457 14.30 -6.66 14.35
N LEU A 458 14.63 -7.56 15.29
CA LEU A 458 14.76 -7.21 16.70
C LEU A 458 15.91 -6.23 16.94
N ARG A 459 17.00 -6.37 16.19
CA ARG A 459 18.11 -5.42 16.26
C ARG A 459 17.74 -4.02 15.75
N ASN A 460 17.03 -3.91 14.63
CA ASN A 460 16.57 -2.62 14.10
C ASN A 460 15.62 -1.91 15.07
N ARG A 461 14.74 -2.67 15.76
CA ARG A 461 13.91 -2.16 16.87
C ARG A 461 14.75 -1.56 17.99
N VAL A 462 15.75 -2.29 18.51
CA VAL A 462 16.67 -1.78 19.54
C VAL A 462 17.43 -0.54 19.07
N ASP A 463 18.02 -0.57 17.87
CA ASP A 463 18.76 0.57 17.31
C ASP A 463 17.85 1.81 17.11
N ALA A 464 16.55 1.62 16.80
CA ALA A 464 15.57 2.70 16.72
C ALA A 464 15.20 3.25 18.10
N ALA A 465 14.97 2.39 19.11
CA ALA A 465 14.69 2.79 20.48
C ALA A 465 15.85 3.62 21.07
N LEU A 466 17.10 3.15 20.91
CA LEU A 466 18.28 3.83 21.43
C LEU A 466 18.58 5.16 20.72
N ARG A 467 18.12 5.35 19.49
CA ARG A 467 18.17 6.65 18.79
C ARG A 467 17.18 7.67 19.32
N VAL A 468 16.12 7.24 20.00
CA VAL A 468 15.11 8.13 20.63
C VAL A 468 15.40 8.32 22.11
N ASN A 469 15.77 7.26 22.83
CA ASN A 469 16.23 7.32 24.20
C ASN A 469 17.55 6.55 24.37
N GLN A 470 18.67 7.27 24.34
CA GLN A 470 20.02 6.69 24.48
C GLN A 470 20.29 6.08 25.87
N ALA A 471 19.47 6.41 26.88
CA ALA A 471 19.61 5.95 28.26
C ALA A 471 18.66 4.77 28.60
N GLU A 472 17.88 4.25 27.63
CA GLU A 472 16.95 3.14 27.85
C GLU A 472 17.72 1.83 28.13
N THR A 473 18.02 1.61 29.41
CA THR A 473 18.88 0.54 29.89
C THR A 473 18.37 -0.85 29.53
N ASN A 474 17.05 -1.03 29.40
CA ASN A 474 16.47 -2.33 29.06
C ASN A 474 16.60 -2.61 27.55
N ALA A 475 16.48 -1.60 26.69
CA ALA A 475 16.82 -1.75 25.27
C ALA A 475 18.32 -2.01 25.07
N ILE A 476 19.20 -1.38 25.87
CA ILE A 476 20.63 -1.68 25.89
C ILE A 476 20.88 -3.15 26.29
N ALA A 477 20.19 -3.64 27.32
CA ALA A 477 20.28 -5.05 27.73
C ALA A 477 19.90 -6.02 26.60
N TRP A 478 18.79 -5.76 25.90
CA TRP A 478 18.38 -6.57 24.75
C TRP A 478 19.35 -6.50 23.58
N GLY A 479 19.92 -5.33 23.28
CA GLY A 479 20.98 -5.19 22.27
C GLY A 479 22.21 -6.03 22.60
N ALA A 480 22.62 -6.06 23.87
CA ALA A 480 23.72 -6.92 24.33
C ALA A 480 23.38 -8.42 24.21
N LEU A 481 22.17 -8.83 24.61
CA LEU A 481 21.68 -10.22 24.50
C LEU A 481 21.59 -10.71 23.05
N ILE A 482 21.12 -9.87 22.12
CA ILE A 482 21.11 -10.16 20.67
C ILE A 482 22.53 -10.37 20.17
N VAL A 483 23.44 -9.43 20.43
CA VAL A 483 24.84 -9.54 19.99
C VAL A 483 25.53 -10.76 20.62
N ALA A 484 25.22 -11.12 21.86
CA ALA A 484 25.77 -12.31 22.51
C ALA A 484 25.28 -13.59 21.85
N SER A 485 23.97 -13.71 21.60
CA SER A 485 23.35 -14.90 20.98
C SER A 485 23.82 -15.13 19.54
N GLN A 486 24.13 -14.05 18.81
CA GLN A 486 24.58 -14.10 17.41
C GLN A 486 26.10 -14.13 17.23
N LYS A 487 26.88 -13.50 18.13
CA LYS A 487 28.32 -13.22 17.93
C LYS A 487 29.20 -13.49 19.17
N GLY A 488 28.63 -14.08 20.21
CA GLY A 488 29.30 -14.47 21.44
C GLY A 488 29.57 -13.32 22.42
N ARG A 489 29.70 -13.67 23.70
CA ARG A 489 29.87 -12.76 24.85
C ARG A 489 30.86 -11.62 24.61
N ARG A 490 32.07 -11.92 24.11
CA ARG A 490 33.13 -10.90 23.90
C ARG A 490 32.69 -9.76 22.98
N ARG A 491 31.90 -10.05 21.93
CA ARG A 491 31.36 -9.03 21.02
C ARG A 491 30.24 -8.22 21.68
N ALA A 492 29.43 -8.85 22.54
CA ALA A 492 28.40 -8.17 23.33
C ALA A 492 29.00 -7.19 24.34
N THR A 493 30.01 -7.59 25.11
CA THR A 493 30.73 -6.69 26.05
C THR A 493 31.37 -5.51 25.32
N SER A 494 31.99 -5.76 24.15
CA SER A 494 32.55 -4.70 23.28
C SER A 494 31.47 -3.77 22.69
N TRP A 495 30.26 -4.25 22.45
CA TRP A 495 29.13 -3.42 22.01
C TRP A 495 28.54 -2.60 23.16
N LEU A 496 28.39 -3.21 24.35
CA LEU A 496 27.89 -2.58 25.57
C LEU A 496 28.82 -1.44 26.04
N ASN A 497 30.14 -1.65 25.98
CA ASN A 497 31.12 -0.63 26.35
C ASN A 497 31.16 0.57 25.40
N ARG A 498 30.55 0.48 24.22
CA ARG A 498 30.43 1.59 23.25
C ARG A 498 29.13 2.39 23.37
N GLN A 499 28.22 2.01 24.28
CA GLN A 499 27.00 2.78 24.52
C GLN A 499 27.32 4.03 25.35
N PRO A 500 26.91 5.24 24.90
CA PRO A 500 27.39 6.50 25.47
C PRO A 500 26.82 6.83 26.85
N GLN A 501 25.62 6.35 27.18
CA GLN A 501 24.85 6.76 28.37
C GLN A 501 24.58 5.61 29.35
N THR A 502 25.42 4.56 29.36
CA THR A 502 25.23 3.39 30.23
C THR A 502 26.08 3.48 31.50
N SER A 503 25.43 3.55 32.66
CA SER A 503 26.08 3.58 33.98
C SER A 503 26.85 2.30 34.28
N LYS A 504 27.68 2.32 35.34
CA LYS A 504 28.46 1.15 35.75
C LYS A 504 27.56 0.03 36.28
N GLU A 505 26.56 0.39 37.07
CA GLU A 505 25.56 -0.50 37.67
C GLU A 505 24.72 -1.17 36.57
N ALA A 506 24.34 -0.41 35.53
CA ALA A 506 23.67 -0.93 34.35
C ALA A 506 24.56 -1.94 33.59
N LYS A 507 25.86 -1.64 33.41
CA LYS A 507 26.81 -2.57 32.79
C LYS A 507 26.99 -3.85 33.62
N GLU A 508 27.03 -3.75 34.95
CA GLU A 508 27.11 -4.89 35.86
C GLU A 508 25.83 -5.75 35.84
N LYS A 509 24.63 -5.13 35.82
CA LYS A 509 23.34 -5.85 35.64
C LYS A 509 23.30 -6.60 34.31
N ILE A 510 23.71 -5.96 33.22
CA ILE A 510 23.75 -6.58 31.89
C ILE A 510 24.83 -7.68 31.83
N GLY A 511 25.95 -7.53 32.54
CA GLY A 511 26.96 -8.58 32.69
C GLY A 511 26.37 -9.89 33.24
N LYS A 512 25.52 -9.80 34.27
CA LYS A 512 24.81 -10.95 34.86
C LYS A 512 23.82 -11.60 33.89
N LEU A 513 23.10 -10.80 33.09
CA LEU A 513 22.22 -11.32 32.03
C LEU A 513 23.01 -12.13 30.98
N LEU A 514 24.22 -11.67 30.63
CA LEU A 514 25.12 -12.40 29.74
C LEU A 514 25.64 -13.69 30.39
N ASP A 515 25.97 -13.69 31.69
CA ASP A 515 26.37 -14.91 32.43
C ASP A 515 25.25 -15.96 32.44
N GLN A 516 24.00 -15.52 32.65
CA GLN A 516 22.84 -16.40 32.61
C GLN A 516 22.62 -17.00 31.21
N LEU A 517 22.84 -16.23 30.14
CA LEU A 517 22.77 -16.71 28.75
C LEU A 517 23.83 -17.79 28.48
N ASP A 518 25.09 -17.52 28.82
CA ASP A 518 26.20 -18.46 28.62
C ASP A 518 25.97 -19.77 29.40
N ALA A 519 25.52 -19.68 30.67
CA ALA A 519 25.18 -20.82 31.50
C ALA A 519 24.00 -21.65 30.95
N ALA A 520 23.01 -21.00 30.34
CA ALA A 520 21.86 -21.67 29.73
C ALA A 520 22.25 -22.50 28.49
N PHE A 521 23.14 -21.98 27.63
CA PHE A 521 23.70 -22.73 26.51
C PHE A 521 24.56 -23.91 26.99
N ALA A 522 25.53 -23.67 27.87
CA ALA A 522 26.41 -24.72 28.40
C ALA A 522 25.62 -25.88 29.02
N LYS A 523 24.60 -25.58 29.84
CA LYS A 523 23.74 -26.61 30.47
C LYS A 523 23.02 -27.49 29.43
N LYS A 524 22.58 -26.94 28.30
CA LYS A 524 21.89 -27.71 27.25
C LYS A 524 22.86 -28.54 26.42
N GLU A 525 24.06 -28.05 26.16
CA GLU A 525 25.13 -28.81 25.51
C GLU A 525 25.52 -30.05 26.34
N THR A 526 25.73 -29.89 27.66
CA THR A 526 26.00 -31.04 28.56
C THR A 526 24.88 -32.08 28.53
N ILE A 527 23.60 -31.65 28.56
CA ILE A 527 22.45 -32.55 28.48
C ILE A 527 22.40 -33.29 27.12
N GLN A 528 22.75 -32.62 26.02
CA GLN A 528 22.81 -33.26 24.69
C GLN A 528 23.95 -34.28 24.60
N GLN A 529 25.15 -33.95 25.08
CA GLN A 529 26.29 -34.87 25.11
C GLN A 529 25.99 -36.12 25.95
N GLN A 530 25.40 -35.96 27.14
CA GLN A 530 24.98 -37.09 27.99
C GLN A 530 23.91 -37.97 27.34
N ARG A 531 22.99 -37.39 26.53
CA ARG A 531 22.01 -38.16 25.77
C ARG A 531 22.65 -38.95 24.63
N ILE A 532 23.61 -38.37 23.91
CA ILE A 532 24.33 -39.05 22.82
C ILE A 532 25.14 -40.23 23.39
N GLN A 533 25.86 -40.01 24.49
CA GLN A 533 26.63 -41.07 25.18
C GLN A 533 25.75 -42.23 25.68
N ARG A 534 24.53 -41.94 26.17
CA ARG A 534 23.58 -42.99 26.60
C ARG A 534 22.81 -43.64 25.44
N GLY A 535 22.65 -42.94 24.32
CA GLY A 535 21.96 -43.44 23.13
C GLY A 535 22.83 -44.32 22.22
N GLY A 536 24.16 -44.23 22.34
CA GLY A 536 25.12 -45.12 21.65
C GLY A 536 25.52 -46.36 22.46
N LEU A 537 24.76 -46.72 23.49
CA LEU A 537 24.93 -47.92 24.34
C LEU A 537 23.73 -48.89 24.22
N LEU A 538 22.96 -48.75 23.14
CA LEU A 538 21.90 -49.65 22.65
C LEU A 538 22.17 -49.95 21.17
#